data_AF-A0AAW1CXS2-F1
#
_entry.id   AF-A0AAW1CXS2-F1
#
_cell.length_a   1.000
_cell.length_b   1.000
_cell.length_c   1.000
_cell.angle_alpha   90.00
_cell.angle_beta   90.00
_cell.angle_gamma   90.00
#
_symmetry.space_group_name_H-M   'P 1'
#
loop_
_entity.id
_entity.type
_entity.pdbx_description
1 polymer ?
#
loop_
_entity_poly.entity_id
_entity_poly.type
_entity_poly.pdbx_seq_one_letter_code
_entity_poly.pdbx_strand_id
1 'polypeptide(L)'
;MPKIPKLTNAFFGFSLEHGSQIVAISFIVLFSLVLIGHWVQAFMPYEDPFQDDTSSNETSTESSEMNYTTTTAKPPARTKVADLRSTTFFLEVSVIVQIVFSAFLLVGVKKMIMDYLMSWILLQIGFFFHSQVLVVANAIFALYHYPMYILYFIAQEILIIAIVSYCVLVVYSHYRDLQSTDDAEIPPLTPGNG
;
A
#
# COMPACT_ATOMS: atom_id res chain seq x y z
N MET A 1 20.78 -9.32 21.59
CA MET A 1 19.87 -8.77 20.56
C MET A 1 20.55 -8.89 19.20
N PRO A 2 19.92 -9.51 18.20
CA PRO A 2 20.49 -9.54 16.85
C PRO A 2 20.65 -8.11 16.32
N LYS A 3 21.84 -7.79 15.81
CA LYS A 3 22.13 -6.47 15.23
C LYS A 3 21.52 -6.43 13.83
N ILE A 4 20.58 -5.52 13.61
CA ILE A 4 20.01 -5.26 12.28
C ILE A 4 21.14 -4.69 11.41
N PRO A 5 21.34 -5.19 10.17
CA PRO A 5 22.36 -4.68 9.28
C PRO A 5 22.12 -3.21 8.95
N LYS A 6 23.19 -2.43 8.90
CA LYS A 6 23.19 -1.00 8.58
C LYS A 6 23.93 -0.77 7.28
N LEU A 7 23.35 0.03 6.39
CA LEU A 7 24.00 0.48 5.16
C LEU A 7 24.96 1.63 5.46
N THR A 8 26.09 1.69 4.76
CA THR A 8 27.03 2.82 4.85
C THR A 8 26.65 3.94 3.87
N ASN A 9 26.19 3.56 2.68
CA ASN A 9 25.75 4.48 1.63
C ASN A 9 24.42 3.99 1.04
N ALA A 10 23.60 4.91 0.54
CA ALA A 10 22.41 4.62 -0.25
C ALA A 10 22.75 4.56 -1.75
N PHE A 11 21.80 4.09 -2.58
CA PHE A 11 21.77 4.11 -4.05
C PHE A 11 23.04 4.62 -4.75
N PHE A 12 23.73 3.78 -5.52
CA PHE A 12 24.91 4.18 -6.31
C PHE A 12 26.02 4.93 -5.53
N GLY A 13 26.05 4.80 -4.19
CA GLY A 13 27.06 5.44 -3.35
C GLY A 13 26.67 6.82 -2.80
N PHE A 14 25.43 7.26 -2.97
CA PHE A 14 24.93 8.49 -2.34
C PHE A 14 24.91 8.41 -0.81
N SER A 15 24.94 9.57 -0.14
CA SER A 15 24.78 9.62 1.31
C SER A 15 23.39 9.11 1.73
N LEU A 16 23.30 8.57 2.94
CA LEU A 16 22.04 8.02 3.49
C LEU A 16 20.94 9.09 3.64
N GLU A 17 21.33 10.35 3.86
CA GLU A 17 20.41 11.49 3.85
C GLU A 17 19.79 11.67 2.46
N HIS A 18 20.62 11.78 1.41
CA HIS A 18 20.13 11.91 0.04
C HIS A 18 19.31 10.69 -0.38
N GLY A 19 19.74 9.49 0.01
CA GLY A 19 18.99 8.26 -0.22
C GLY A 19 17.60 8.28 0.42
N SER A 20 17.50 8.76 1.66
CA SER A 20 16.23 8.88 2.37
C SER A 20 15.32 9.94 1.74
N GLN A 21 15.88 11.04 1.23
CA GLN A 21 15.13 12.04 0.45
C GLN A 21 14.60 11.45 -0.85
N ILE A 22 15.42 10.69 -1.58
CA ILE A 22 15.01 9.98 -2.80
C ILE A 22 13.86 9.03 -2.49
N VAL A 23 13.98 8.20 -1.44
CA VAL A 23 12.90 7.29 -1.01
C VAL A 23 11.60 8.05 -0.75
N ALA A 24 11.66 9.15 0.03
CA ALA A 24 10.48 9.95 0.33
C ALA A 24 9.81 10.51 -0.93
N ILE A 25 10.59 11.10 -1.84
CA ILE A 25 10.07 11.66 -3.10
C ILE A 25 9.50 10.56 -4.00
N SER A 26 10.21 9.43 -4.16
CA SER A 26 9.75 8.30 -4.95
C SER A 26 8.41 7.76 -4.45
N PHE A 27 8.23 7.64 -3.13
CA PHE A 27 6.98 7.19 -2.53
C PHE A 27 5.85 8.21 -2.76
N ILE A 28 6.10 9.52 -2.56
CA ILE A 28 5.11 10.56 -2.85
C ILE A 28 4.65 10.49 -4.31
N VAL A 29 5.59 10.42 -5.26
CA VAL A 29 5.28 10.37 -6.69
C VAL A 29 4.49 9.11 -7.03
N LEU A 30 4.96 7.94 -6.58
CA LEU A 30 4.35 6.65 -6.90
C LEU A 30 2.92 6.57 -6.34
N PHE A 31 2.72 6.92 -5.07
CA PHE A 31 1.39 6.90 -4.46
C PHE A 31 0.46 7.98 -5.02
N SER A 32 0.98 9.14 -5.45
CA SER A 32 0.17 10.14 -6.14
C SER A 32 -0.32 9.64 -7.50
N LEU A 33 0.52 8.93 -8.26
CA LEU A 33 0.10 8.29 -9.51
C LEU A 33 -0.98 7.24 -9.28
N VAL A 34 -0.84 6.42 -8.23
CA VAL A 34 -1.86 5.44 -7.82
C VAL A 34 -3.17 6.15 -7.44
N LEU A 35 -3.12 7.25 -6.69
CA LEU A 35 -4.30 8.04 -6.32
C LEU A 35 -5.02 8.59 -7.56
N ILE A 36 -4.26 9.16 -8.50
CA ILE A 36 -4.82 9.65 -9.77
C ILE A 36 -5.46 8.50 -10.54
N GLY A 37 -4.83 7.33 -10.58
CA GLY A 37 -5.39 6.12 -11.20
C GLY A 37 -6.74 5.72 -10.59
N HIS A 38 -6.84 5.71 -9.25
CA HIS A 38 -8.10 5.44 -8.56
C HIS A 38 -9.19 6.47 -8.88
N TRP A 39 -8.83 7.76 -8.92
CA TRP A 39 -9.78 8.80 -9.30
C TRP A 39 -10.25 8.64 -10.74
N VAL A 40 -9.35 8.41 -11.68
CA VAL A 40 -9.71 8.16 -13.09
C VAL A 40 -10.66 6.96 -13.19
N GLN A 41 -10.38 5.87 -12.49
CA GLN A 41 -11.26 4.70 -12.45
C GLN A 41 -12.65 5.03 -11.86
N ALA A 42 -12.70 5.86 -10.82
CA ALA A 42 -13.96 6.27 -10.19
C ALA A 42 -14.82 7.19 -11.08
N PHE A 43 -14.19 7.95 -11.99
CA PHE A 43 -14.86 8.86 -12.91
C PHE A 43 -15.09 8.28 -14.32
N MET A 44 -14.52 7.11 -14.65
CA MET A 44 -14.88 6.41 -15.88
C MET A 44 -16.31 5.83 -15.73
N PRO A 45 -17.24 6.16 -16.65
CA PRO A 45 -18.55 5.52 -16.65
C PRO A 45 -18.36 4.01 -16.83
N TYR A 46 -18.88 3.24 -15.89
CA TYR A 46 -19.01 1.80 -16.03
C TYR A 46 -20.14 1.55 -17.04
N GLU A 47 -19.80 1.43 -18.32
CA GLU A 47 -20.73 0.88 -19.32
C GLU A 47 -20.99 -0.56 -18.93
N ASP A 48 -22.16 -0.81 -18.34
CA ASP A 48 -22.61 -2.13 -17.98
C ASP A 48 -22.96 -2.86 -19.29
N PRO A 49 -22.19 -3.86 -19.75
CA PRO A 49 -22.44 -4.52 -21.04
C PRO A 49 -23.67 -5.45 -20.99
N PHE A 50 -24.47 -5.39 -19.92
CA PHE A 50 -25.68 -6.19 -19.70
C PHE A 50 -26.97 -5.37 -19.66
N GLN A 51 -26.93 -4.10 -20.10
CA GLN A 51 -28.12 -3.27 -20.22
C GLN A 51 -28.52 -3.04 -21.69
N ASP A 52 -28.50 -4.10 -22.50
CA ASP A 52 -29.24 -4.11 -23.77
C ASP A 52 -30.48 -5.02 -23.64
N ASP A 53 -31.61 -4.42 -24.03
CA ASP A 53 -32.88 -5.01 -24.41
C ASP A 53 -33.76 -5.67 -23.33
N THR A 54 -34.47 -4.83 -22.56
CA THR A 54 -35.88 -5.15 -22.27
C THR A 54 -36.72 -3.87 -22.22
N SER A 55 -36.74 -3.12 -23.33
CA SER A 55 -37.83 -2.19 -23.62
C SER A 55 -38.77 -2.83 -24.64
N SER A 56 -39.70 -3.65 -24.16
CA SER A 56 -40.86 -4.06 -24.94
C SER A 56 -42.09 -4.02 -24.03
N ASN A 57 -42.90 -2.98 -24.22
CA ASN A 57 -44.32 -2.97 -23.90
C ASN A 57 -44.94 -4.30 -24.32
N GLU A 58 -45.62 -5.03 -23.43
CA GLU A 58 -46.88 -5.73 -23.77
C GLU A 58 -47.79 -5.83 -22.55
N THR A 59 -49.08 -5.69 -22.85
CA THR A 59 -50.22 -5.53 -21.96
C THR A 59 -50.86 -6.90 -21.72
N SER A 60 -51.21 -7.20 -20.45
CA SER A 60 -52.23 -8.19 -19.99
C SER A 60 -52.18 -9.64 -20.49
N THR A 61 -52.18 -10.62 -19.57
CA THR A 61 -53.29 -11.56 -19.27
C THR A 61 -52.79 -12.71 -18.38
N GLU A 62 -53.59 -13.08 -17.37
CA GLU A 62 -53.38 -14.18 -16.43
C GLU A 62 -53.27 -15.55 -17.11
N SER A 63 -52.39 -16.41 -16.62
CA SER A 63 -52.72 -17.83 -16.35
C SER A 63 -51.61 -18.52 -15.55
N SER A 64 -52.05 -19.24 -14.53
CA SER A 64 -51.27 -20.04 -13.59
C SER A 64 -50.49 -21.16 -14.26
N GLU A 65 -49.18 -21.24 -14.03
CA GLU A 65 -48.44 -22.50 -14.01
C GLU A 65 -47.32 -22.44 -12.96
N MET A 66 -47.41 -23.35 -11.99
CA MET A 66 -46.49 -23.55 -10.89
C MET A 66 -45.20 -24.16 -11.43
N ASN A 67 -44.14 -23.37 -11.57
CA ASN A 67 -42.79 -23.87 -11.84
C ASN A 67 -41.89 -23.50 -10.66
N TYR A 68 -41.42 -24.51 -9.94
CA TYR A 68 -40.41 -24.38 -8.89
C TYR A 68 -39.05 -24.05 -9.53
N THR A 69 -38.83 -22.78 -9.86
CA THR A 69 -37.49 -22.26 -10.09
C THR A 69 -36.87 -21.92 -8.74
N THR A 70 -35.89 -22.71 -8.30
CA THR A 70 -34.93 -22.31 -7.29
C THR A 70 -34.20 -21.07 -7.80
N THR A 71 -34.76 -19.90 -7.51
CA THR A 71 -34.11 -18.61 -7.73
C THR A 71 -32.96 -18.51 -6.75
N THR A 72 -31.77 -18.94 -7.17
CA THR A 72 -30.53 -18.45 -6.56
C THR A 72 -30.59 -16.93 -6.72
N ALA A 73 -30.94 -16.24 -5.65
CA ALA A 73 -31.04 -14.79 -5.64
C ALA A 73 -29.69 -14.23 -6.08
N LYS A 74 -29.57 -13.82 -7.35
CA LYS A 74 -28.47 -12.99 -7.81
C LYS A 74 -28.54 -11.76 -6.92
N PRO A 75 -27.50 -11.47 -6.11
CA PRO A 75 -27.53 -10.27 -5.28
C PRO A 75 -27.75 -9.07 -6.21
N PRO A 76 -28.65 -8.14 -5.86
CA PRO A 76 -29.01 -7.03 -6.72
C PRO A 76 -27.75 -6.31 -7.16
N ALA A 77 -27.61 -5.95 -8.45
CA ALA A 77 -26.40 -5.33 -8.99
C ALA A 77 -25.89 -4.14 -8.14
N ARG A 78 -26.81 -3.44 -7.45
CA ARG A 78 -26.51 -2.37 -6.48
C ARG A 78 -25.66 -2.79 -5.28
N THR A 79 -25.77 -4.01 -4.76
CA THR A 79 -24.92 -4.46 -3.63
C THR A 79 -23.49 -4.75 -4.09
N LYS A 80 -23.29 -5.26 -5.31
CA LYS A 80 -21.95 -5.45 -5.88
C LYS A 80 -21.21 -4.13 -6.11
N VAL A 81 -21.91 -3.08 -6.56
CA VAL A 81 -21.33 -1.75 -6.76
C VAL A 81 -21.02 -1.06 -5.43
N ALA A 82 -21.85 -1.24 -4.40
CA ALA A 82 -21.60 -0.69 -3.07
C ALA A 82 -20.38 -1.35 -2.38
N ASP A 83 -20.20 -2.67 -2.51
CA ASP A 83 -19.04 -3.40 -1.98
C ASP A 83 -17.74 -3.07 -2.73
N LEU A 84 -17.81 -2.90 -4.06
CA LEU A 84 -16.65 -2.43 -4.84
C LEU A 84 -16.24 -1.02 -4.42
N ARG A 85 -17.21 -0.12 -4.20
CA ARG A 85 -16.96 1.27 -3.78
C ARG A 85 -16.45 1.37 -2.34
N SER A 86 -16.89 0.50 -1.43
CA SER A 86 -16.38 0.46 -0.05
C SER A 86 -14.93 -0.04 0.00
N THR A 87 -14.60 -1.02 -0.85
CA THR A 87 -13.24 -1.57 -0.98
C THR A 87 -12.28 -0.54 -1.57
N THR A 88 -12.70 0.22 -2.59
CA THR A 88 -11.87 1.30 -3.16
C THR A 88 -11.66 2.46 -2.17
N PHE A 89 -12.64 2.78 -1.33
CA PHE A 89 -12.49 3.83 -0.32
C PHE A 89 -11.37 3.53 0.70
N PHE A 90 -11.27 2.28 1.17
CA PHE A 90 -10.20 1.88 2.09
C PHE A 90 -8.81 2.00 1.44
N LEU A 91 -8.70 1.62 0.15
CA LEU A 91 -7.46 1.76 -0.61
C LEU A 91 -7.08 3.23 -0.80
N GLU A 92 -8.03 4.10 -1.14
CA GLU A 92 -7.80 5.55 -1.29
C GLU A 92 -7.27 6.18 0.00
N VAL A 93 -7.93 5.90 1.14
CA VAL A 93 -7.49 6.41 2.45
C VAL A 93 -6.07 5.93 2.77
N SER A 94 -5.78 4.65 2.49
CA SER A 94 -4.44 4.10 2.69
C SER A 94 -3.39 4.82 1.84
N VAL A 95 -3.69 5.12 0.58
CA VAL A 95 -2.77 5.83 -0.32
C VAL A 95 -2.50 7.24 0.20
N ILE A 96 -3.51 7.95 0.67
CA ILE A 96 -3.36 9.29 1.27
C ILE A 96 -2.47 9.24 2.50
N VAL A 97 -2.67 8.26 3.40
CA VAL A 97 -1.82 8.08 4.59
C VAL A 97 -0.36 7.87 4.19
N GLN A 98 -0.09 7.06 3.16
CA GLN A 98 1.27 6.84 2.65
C GLN A 98 1.90 8.13 2.11
N ILE A 99 1.15 8.96 1.38
CA ILE A 99 1.63 10.25 0.87
C ILE A 99 1.98 11.19 2.04
N VAL A 100 1.10 11.32 3.02
CA VAL A 100 1.29 12.21 4.19
C VAL A 100 2.53 11.80 4.99
N PHE A 101 2.67 10.51 5.31
CA PHE A 101 3.84 10.04 6.06
C PHE A 101 5.12 10.15 5.23
N SER A 102 5.06 9.99 3.91
CA SER A 102 6.24 10.20 3.06
C SER A 102 6.63 11.69 2.97
N ALA A 103 5.66 12.60 3.04
CA ALA A 103 5.95 14.02 3.20
C ALA A 103 6.57 14.32 4.58
N PHE A 104 6.08 13.70 5.66
CA PHE A 104 6.71 13.79 6.97
C PHE A 104 8.13 13.21 6.98
N LEU A 105 8.38 12.10 6.28
CA LEU A 105 9.73 11.58 6.09
C LEU A 105 10.62 12.62 5.42
N LEU A 106 10.15 13.26 4.34
CA LEU A 106 10.94 14.29 3.63
C LEU A 106 11.27 15.48 4.54
N VAL A 107 10.29 15.94 5.35
CA VAL A 107 10.51 17.00 6.35
C VAL A 107 11.46 16.52 7.44
N GLY A 108 11.31 15.28 7.91
CA GLY A 108 12.12 14.66 8.94
C GLY A 108 13.58 14.56 8.52
N VAL A 109 13.85 14.18 7.28
CA VAL A 109 15.22 14.14 6.74
C VAL A 109 15.80 15.55 6.64
N LYS A 110 15.06 16.52 6.10
CA LYS A 110 15.56 17.91 5.96
C LYS A 110 15.79 18.63 7.29
N LYS A 111 14.96 18.35 8.29
CA LYS A 111 15.03 18.97 9.62
C LYS A 111 15.74 18.10 10.65
N MET A 112 16.25 16.93 10.25
CA MET A 112 16.86 15.92 11.13
C MET A 112 15.98 15.51 12.33
N ILE A 113 14.65 15.48 12.13
CA ILE A 113 13.67 15.10 13.16
C ILE A 113 13.50 13.58 13.15
N MET A 114 14.15 12.89 14.09
CA MET A 114 14.17 11.43 14.17
C MET A 114 12.78 10.79 14.32
N ASP A 115 11.85 11.47 15.01
CA ASP A 115 10.48 10.97 15.23
C ASP A 115 9.72 10.75 13.92
N TYR A 116 9.94 11.60 12.92
CA TYR A 116 9.29 11.46 11.61
C TYR A 116 9.86 10.29 10.81
N LEU A 117 11.17 10.05 10.90
CA LEU A 117 11.81 8.87 10.29
C LEU A 117 11.27 7.59 10.94
N MET A 118 11.24 7.54 12.28
CA MET A 118 10.74 6.38 13.01
C MET A 118 9.26 6.13 12.73
N SER A 119 8.44 7.18 12.71
CA SER A 119 7.01 7.08 12.40
C SER A 119 6.77 6.49 11.00
N TRP A 120 7.56 6.91 10.00
CA TRP A 120 7.47 6.34 8.66
C TRP A 120 7.93 4.88 8.61
N ILE A 121 9.02 4.52 9.30
CA ILE A 121 9.49 3.13 9.38
C ILE A 121 8.42 2.22 10.01
N LEU A 122 7.82 2.65 11.12
CA LEU A 122 6.75 1.90 11.78
C LEU A 122 5.52 1.75 10.88
N LEU A 123 5.16 2.80 10.13
CA LEU A 123 4.10 2.72 9.14
C LEU A 123 4.42 1.68 8.07
N GLN A 124 5.64 1.65 7.52
CA GLN A 124 6.02 0.66 6.51
C GLN A 124 5.99 -0.77 7.04
N ILE A 125 6.38 -0.99 8.29
CA ILE A 125 6.28 -2.32 8.93
C ILE A 125 4.81 -2.74 9.06
N GLY A 126 3.93 -1.85 9.54
CA GLY A 126 2.50 -2.14 9.63
C GLY A 126 1.89 -2.42 8.25
N PHE A 127 2.27 -1.63 7.25
CA PHE A 127 1.81 -1.81 5.88
C PHE A 127 2.31 -3.11 5.25
N PHE A 128 3.55 -3.51 5.58
CA PHE A 128 4.11 -4.79 5.14
C PHE A 128 3.29 -5.97 5.66
N PHE A 129 2.95 -6.00 6.95
CA PHE A 129 2.09 -7.07 7.48
C PHE A 129 0.71 -7.09 6.83
N HIS A 130 0.11 -5.92 6.63
CA HIS A 130 -1.18 -5.82 5.95
C HIS A 130 -1.11 -6.30 4.50
N SER A 131 -0.06 -5.93 3.76
CA SER A 131 0.11 -6.34 2.36
C SER A 131 0.32 -7.85 2.22
N GLN A 132 1.04 -8.50 3.14
CA GLN A 132 1.22 -9.96 3.10
C GLN A 132 -0.10 -10.72 3.20
N VAL A 133 -1.08 -10.21 3.95
CA VAL A 133 -2.42 -10.83 4.01
C VAL A 133 -3.10 -10.78 2.65
N LEU A 134 -3.02 -9.64 1.96
CA LEU A 134 -3.57 -9.47 0.61
C LEU A 134 -2.84 -10.35 -0.42
N VAL A 135 -1.52 -10.47 -0.32
CA VAL A 135 -0.71 -11.33 -1.19
C VAL A 135 -1.12 -12.79 -1.04
N VAL A 136 -1.30 -13.29 0.19
CA VAL A 136 -1.75 -14.66 0.43
C VAL A 136 -3.16 -14.88 -0.15
N ALA A 137 -4.08 -13.95 0.06
CA ALA A 137 -5.43 -14.02 -0.51
C ALA A 137 -5.39 -14.06 -2.05
N ASN A 138 -4.58 -13.20 -2.67
CA ASN A 138 -4.41 -13.14 -4.12
C ASN A 138 -3.72 -14.41 -4.67
N ALA A 139 -2.74 -14.96 -3.95
CA ALA A 139 -2.08 -16.20 -4.35
C ALA A 139 -3.05 -17.39 -4.35
N ILE A 140 -3.92 -17.49 -3.33
CA ILE A 140 -4.98 -18.49 -3.28
C ILE A 140 -5.92 -18.32 -4.47
N PHE A 141 -6.38 -17.10 -4.75
CA PHE A 141 -7.26 -16.84 -5.89
C PHE A 141 -6.59 -17.19 -7.24
N ALA A 142 -5.33 -16.82 -7.42
CA ALA A 142 -4.56 -17.10 -8.63
C ALA A 142 -4.31 -18.60 -8.83
N LEU A 143 -4.12 -19.39 -7.77
CA LEU A 143 -4.00 -20.85 -7.85
C LEU A 143 -5.24 -21.49 -8.48
N TYR A 144 -6.44 -21.03 -8.10
CA TYR A 144 -7.68 -21.61 -8.58
C TYR A 144 -8.08 -21.15 -9.98
N HIS A 145 -7.77 -19.90 -10.35
CA HIS A 145 -8.23 -19.32 -11.62
C HIS A 145 -7.16 -19.21 -12.70
N TYR A 146 -5.88 -19.05 -12.33
CA TYR A 146 -4.78 -18.73 -13.25
C TYR A 146 -3.47 -19.45 -12.88
N PRO A 147 -3.47 -20.79 -12.75
CA PRO A 147 -2.32 -21.54 -12.23
C PRO A 147 -1.05 -21.39 -13.06
N MET A 148 -1.17 -21.18 -14.38
CA MET A 148 -0.01 -20.99 -15.28
C MET A 148 0.77 -19.70 -15.02
N TYR A 149 0.15 -18.69 -14.40
CA TYR A 149 0.77 -17.38 -14.14
C TYR A 149 1.30 -17.24 -12.71
N ILE A 150 1.17 -18.26 -11.88
CA ILE A 150 1.48 -18.14 -10.45
C ILE A 150 2.95 -17.79 -10.17
N LEU A 151 3.88 -18.36 -10.95
CA LEU A 151 5.30 -18.06 -10.81
C LEU A 151 5.60 -16.59 -11.10
N TYR A 152 4.90 -16.00 -12.07
CA TYR A 152 5.02 -14.58 -12.38
C TYR A 152 4.54 -13.72 -11.20
N PHE A 153 3.38 -14.04 -10.63
CA PHE A 153 2.88 -13.34 -9.44
C PHE A 153 3.84 -13.45 -8.26
N ILE A 154 4.35 -14.64 -7.95
CA ILE A 154 5.30 -14.84 -6.85
C ILE A 154 6.60 -14.04 -7.09
N ALA A 155 7.15 -14.09 -8.30
CA ALA A 155 8.37 -13.35 -8.62
C ALA A 155 8.17 -11.83 -8.51
N GLN A 156 7.01 -11.33 -8.96
CA GLN A 156 6.64 -9.93 -8.82
C GLN A 156 6.55 -9.51 -7.35
N GLU A 157 5.91 -10.32 -6.49
CA GLU A 157 5.80 -10.04 -5.06
C GLU A 157 7.16 -10.04 -4.37
N ILE A 158 8.03 -11.02 -4.67
CA ILE A 158 9.39 -11.07 -4.13
C ILE A 158 10.17 -9.81 -4.51
N LEU A 159 10.06 -9.37 -5.77
CA LEU A 159 10.73 -8.17 -6.25
C LEU A 159 10.24 -6.92 -5.50
N ILE A 160 8.92 -6.78 -5.32
CA ILE A 160 8.32 -5.66 -4.59
C ILE A 160 8.81 -5.66 -3.14
N ILE A 161 8.77 -6.81 -2.47
CA ILE A 161 9.24 -6.96 -1.08
C ILE A 161 10.72 -6.57 -0.98
N ALA A 162 11.56 -7.01 -1.91
CA ALA A 162 12.99 -6.68 -1.91
C ALA A 162 13.22 -5.17 -2.04
N ILE A 163 12.51 -4.50 -2.97
CA ILE A 163 12.62 -3.06 -3.20
C ILE A 163 12.17 -2.29 -1.96
N VAL A 164 11.00 -2.61 -1.41
CA VAL A 164 10.46 -1.92 -0.22
C VAL A 164 11.37 -2.14 0.99
N SER A 165 11.82 -3.37 1.22
CA SER A 165 12.74 -3.69 2.32
C SER A 165 14.05 -2.91 2.21
N TYR A 166 14.59 -2.76 1.01
CA TYR A 166 15.78 -1.93 0.78
C TYR A 166 15.53 -0.46 1.11
N CYS A 167 14.41 0.11 0.66
CA CYS A 167 14.04 1.49 0.99
C CYS A 167 13.91 1.70 2.50
N VAL A 168 13.28 0.77 3.22
CA VAL A 168 13.18 0.79 4.68
C VAL A 168 14.57 0.74 5.32
N LEU A 169 15.47 -0.13 4.83
CA LEU A 169 16.85 -0.21 5.32
C LEU A 169 17.64 1.08 5.11
N VAL A 170 17.46 1.78 3.99
CA VAL A 170 18.09 3.09 3.73
C VAL A 170 17.65 4.11 4.79
N VAL A 171 16.34 4.26 4.99
CA VAL A 171 15.78 5.22 5.97
C VAL A 171 16.16 4.83 7.40
N TYR A 172 16.11 3.53 7.73
CA TYR A 172 16.53 3.02 9.03
C TYR A 172 18.02 3.27 9.30
N SER A 173 18.88 3.08 8.30
CA SER A 173 20.32 3.33 8.43
C SER A 173 20.60 4.82 8.67
N HIS A 174 19.86 5.71 7.98
CA HIS A 174 19.93 7.14 8.22
C HIS A 174 19.44 7.54 9.62
N TYR A 175 18.32 6.98 10.09
CA TYR A 175 17.84 7.15 11.47
C TYR A 175 18.90 6.72 12.49
N ARG A 176 19.55 5.58 12.24
CA ARG A 176 20.61 5.04 13.09
C ARG A 176 21.86 5.90 13.14
N ASP A 177 22.21 6.59 12.06
CA ASP A 177 23.30 7.57 12.03
C ASP A 177 22.98 8.77 12.91
N LEU A 178 21.78 9.35 12.75
CA LEU A 178 21.34 10.49 13.54
C LEU A 178 21.34 10.16 15.04
N GLN A 179 20.82 8.98 15.41
CA GLN A 179 20.83 8.52 16.80
C GLN A 179 22.25 8.40 17.37
N SER A 180 23.21 7.86 16.61
CA SER A 180 24.59 7.73 17.09
C SER A 180 25.33 9.06 17.25
N THR A 181 24.96 10.08 16.47
CA THR A 181 25.54 11.43 16.60
C THR A 181 25.03 12.11 17.86
N ASP A 182 23.73 12.00 18.15
CA ASP A 182 23.09 12.57 19.34
C ASP A 182 23.61 11.93 20.64
N ASP A 183 23.78 10.59 20.66
CA ASP A 183 24.37 9.86 21.79
C ASP A 183 25.83 10.25 22.08
N ALA A 184 26.58 10.68 21.05
CA ALA A 184 27.99 11.07 21.18
C ALA A 184 28.17 12.52 21.68
N GLU A 185 27.12 13.34 21.64
CA GLU A 185 27.15 14.74 22.04
C GLU A 185 26.87 14.94 23.54
N ILE A 186 26.51 13.88 24.27
CA ILE A 186 26.37 13.92 25.74
C ILE A 186 27.78 13.84 26.37
N PRO A 187 28.33 14.92 26.95
CA PRO A 187 29.64 14.85 27.59
C PRO A 187 29.58 13.87 28.77
N PRO A 188 30.62 13.05 29.00
CA PRO A 188 30.66 12.17 30.15
C PRO A 188 30.57 13.04 31.41
N LEU A 189 29.58 12.75 32.26
CA LEU A 189 29.52 13.28 33.61
C LEU A 189 30.80 12.86 34.32
N THR A 190 31.77 13.77 34.37
CA THR A 190 32.97 13.61 35.19
C THR A 190 32.50 13.35 36.62
N PRO A 191 32.88 12.22 37.25
CA PRO A 191 32.61 12.03 38.66
C PRO A 191 33.44 13.10 39.40
N GLY A 192 32.74 14.07 39.99
CA GLY A 192 33.35 15.05 40.87
C GLY A 192 33.92 14.31 42.07
N ASN A 193 35.25 14.23 42.14
CA ASN A 193 35.94 14.02 43.40
C ASN A 193 35.76 15.28 44.24
N GLY A 194 35.04 15.17 45.34
CA GLY A 194 34.91 16.17 46.39
C GLY A 194 34.44 15.51 47.68
#